data_AF-A0A1I5TXV5-F1
#
_entry.id   AF-A0A1I5TXV5-F1
#
_cell.length_a   1.000
_cell.length_b   1.000
_cell.length_c   1.000
_cell.angle_alpha   90.00
_cell.angle_beta   90.00
_cell.angle_gamma   90.00
#
_symmetry.space_group_name_H-M   'P 1'
#
loop_
_entity.id
_entity.type
_entity.pdbx_description
1 polymer ?
#
loop_
_entity_poly.entity_id
_entity_poly.type
_entity_poly.pdbx_seq_one_letter_code
_entity_poly.pdbx_strand_id
1 'polypeptide(L)' 'MAGKREKPEDIVLKLRQVAVLQGQGLSVGDAARQVGITQQSYYRWRRQYGGMSRDQLKRLKELEAENRRLRRA' A
#
# COMPACT_ATOMS: atom_id res chain seq x y z
N MET A 1 -18.93 5.81 -6.38
CA MET A 1 -18.19 6.20 -5.15
C MET A 1 -16.78 6.60 -5.56
N ALA A 2 -16.44 7.89 -5.49
CA ALA A 2 -15.07 8.34 -5.71
C ALA A 2 -14.22 7.84 -4.54
N GLY A 3 -13.64 6.64 -4.69
CA GLY A 3 -12.83 6.03 -3.65
C GLY A 3 -11.68 6.96 -3.29
N LYS A 4 -11.54 7.29 -2.00
CA LYS A 4 -10.37 8.01 -1.48
C LYS A 4 -9.13 7.30 -2.01
N ARG A 5 -8.26 8.05 -2.70
CA ARG A 5 -6.96 7.53 -3.14
C ARG A 5 -6.15 7.20 -1.90
N GLU A 6 -5.94 5.91 -1.67
CA GLU A 6 -5.11 5.42 -0.57
C GLU A 6 -3.70 5.96 -0.71
N LYS A 7 -3.10 6.36 0.40
CA LYS A 7 -1.71 6.81 0.39
C LYS A 7 -0.80 5.60 0.15
N PRO A 8 0.33 5.78 -0.55
CA PRO A 8 1.27 4.68 -0.80
C PRO A 8 1.70 3.93 0.48
N GLU A 9 1.80 4.63 1.61
CA GLU A 9 2.12 4.04 2.91
C GLU A 9 1.01 3.09 3.38
N ASP A 10 -0.24 3.53 3.29
CA ASP A 10 -1.41 2.73 3.67
C ASP A 10 -1.50 1.48 2.79
N ILE A 11 -1.23 1.63 1.49
CA ILE A 11 -1.16 0.51 0.54
C ILE A 11 -0.11 -0.51 0.97
N VAL A 12 1.12 -0.09 1.28
CA VAL A 12 2.18 -1.03 1.68
C VAL A 12 1.88 -1.70 3.02
N LEU A 13 1.32 -0.97 3.99
CA LEU A 13 0.88 -1.56 5.25
C LEU A 13 -0.18 -2.65 5.02
N LYS A 14 -1.17 -2.38 4.16
CA LYS A 14 -2.19 -3.37 3.79
C LYS A 14 -1.60 -4.59 3.08
N LEU A 15 -0.65 -4.40 2.15
CA LEU A 15 0.04 -5.51 1.49
C LEU A 15 0.80 -6.40 2.48
N ARG A 16 1.45 -5.81 3.49
CA ARG A 16 2.13 -6.56 4.56
C ARG A 16 1.15 -7.31 5.45
N GLN A 17 0.03 -6.69 5.81
CA GLN A 17 -1.03 -7.32 6.58
C GLN A 17 -1.59 -8.56 5.85
N VAL A 18 -1.83 -8.46 4.53
CA VAL A 18 -2.24 -9.60 3.71
C VAL A 18 -1.17 -10.70 3.73
N ALA A 19 0.12 -10.37 3.58
CA ALA A 19 1.20 -11.35 3.62
C ALA A 19 1.29 -12.10 4.97
N VAL A 20 1.06 -11.41 6.09
CA VAL A 20 1.00 -12.05 7.43
C VAL A 20 -0.17 -13.03 7.51
N LEU A 21 -1.37 -12.63 7.08
CA LEU A 21 -2.55 -13.51 7.07
C LEU A 21 -2.36 -14.73 6.15
N GLN A 22 -1.70 -14.55 5.01
CA GLN A 22 -1.32 -15.66 4.14
C GLN A 22 -0.36 -16.64 4.84
N GLY A 23 0.61 -16.13 5.61
CA GLY A 23 1.52 -16.94 6.43
C GLY A 23 0.80 -17.73 7.55
N GLN A 24 -0.39 -17.28 7.96
CA GLN A 24 -1.28 -17.98 8.89
C GLN A 24 -2.20 -18.99 8.20
N GLY A 25 -2.09 -19.18 6.88
CA GLY A 25 -2.85 -20.16 6.12
C GLY A 25 -4.11 -19.61 5.43
N LEU A 26 -4.40 -18.31 5.52
CA LEU A 26 -5.55 -17.73 4.81
C LEU A 26 -5.31 -17.66 3.30
N SER A 27 -6.38 -17.87 2.54
CA SER A 27 -6.37 -17.56 1.11
C SER A 27 -6.16 -16.06 0.87
N VAL A 28 -5.58 -15.68 -0.27
CA VAL A 28 -5.42 -14.26 -0.64
C VAL A 28 -6.77 -13.54 -0.63
N GLY A 29 -7.84 -14.20 -1.05
CA GLY A 29 -9.18 -13.62 -1.12
C GLY A 29 -9.72 -13.26 0.27
N ASP A 30 -9.57 -14.17 1.23
CA ASP A 30 -10.05 -13.95 2.59
C ASP A 30 -9.17 -12.94 3.34
N ALA A 31 -7.85 -13.03 3.17
CA ALA A 31 -6.91 -12.06 3.72
C ALA A 31 -7.16 -10.64 3.18
N ALA A 32 -7.39 -10.49 1.86
CA ALA A 32 -7.73 -9.20 1.26
C ALA A 32 -9.03 -8.62 1.84
N ARG A 33 -10.07 -9.46 1.97
CA ARG A 33 -11.36 -9.06 2.55
C ARG A 33 -11.21 -8.60 4.00
N GLN A 34 -10.43 -9.32 4.81
CA GLN A 34 -10.15 -8.96 6.20
C GLN A 34 -9.40 -7.62 6.34
N VAL A 35 -8.53 -7.30 5.37
CA VAL A 35 -7.80 -6.02 5.30
C VAL A 35 -8.64 -4.88 4.69
N GLY A 36 -9.87 -5.18 4.26
CA GLY A 36 -10.80 -4.18 3.69
C GLY A 36 -10.48 -3.80 2.25
N ILE A 37 -9.85 -4.71 1.48
CA ILE A 37 -9.55 -4.50 0.05
C ILE A 37 -10.05 -5.68 -0.79
N THR A 38 -10.20 -5.45 -2.09
CA THR A 38 -10.51 -6.54 -3.03
C THR A 38 -9.23 -7.30 -3.38
N GLN A 39 -9.37 -8.59 -3.71
CA GLN A 39 -8.25 -9.41 -4.20
C GLN A 39 -7.62 -8.81 -5.47
N GLN A 40 -8.42 -8.19 -6.33
CA GLN A 40 -7.96 -7.49 -7.53
C GLN A 40 -7.07 -6.29 -7.17
N SER A 41 -7.49 -5.48 -6.19
CA SER A 41 -6.68 -4.36 -5.67
C SER A 41 -5.37 -4.85 -5.06
N TYR A 42 -5.41 -5.95 -4.30
CA TYR A 42 -4.21 -6.57 -3.74
C TYR A 42 -3.18 -6.90 -4.84
N TYR A 43 -3.57 -7.60 -5.90
CA TYR A 43 -2.64 -7.95 -6.98
C TYR A 43 -2.10 -6.72 -7.72
N ARG A 44 -2.97 -5.74 -8.00
CA ARG A 44 -2.55 -4.47 -8.62
C ARG A 44 -1.51 -3.76 -7.76
N TRP A 45 -1.78 -3.61 -6.47
CA TRP A 45 -0.88 -2.95 -5.54
C TRP A 45 0.40 -3.74 -5.31
N ARG A 46 0.34 -5.08 -5.24
CA ARG A 46 1.52 -5.92 -5.11
C ARG A 46 2.47 -5.74 -6.29
N ARG A 47 1.95 -5.60 -7.52
CA ARG A 47 2.76 -5.28 -8.71
C ARG A 47 3.44 -3.90 -8.60
N GLN A 48 2.77 -2.92 -8.02
CA GLN A 48 3.24 -1.53 -7.99
C GLN A 48 4.10 -1.20 -6.75
N TYR A 49 3.82 -1.82 -5.61
CA TYR A 49 4.37 -1.47 -4.29
C TYR A 49 4.95 -2.67 -3.52
N GLY A 50 4.79 -3.91 -4.02
CA GLY A 50 5.17 -5.13 -3.30
C GLY A 50 6.68 -5.31 -3.07
N GLY A 51 7.52 -4.60 -3.82
CA GLY A 51 8.98 -4.55 -3.63
C GLY A 51 9.47 -3.35 -2.82
N MET A 52 8.57 -2.50 -2.30
CA MET A 52 8.94 -1.24 -1.67
C MET A 52 9.39 -1.45 -0.21
N SER A 53 10.67 -1.20 0.07
CA SER A 53 11.23 -1.28 1.42
C SER A 53 10.71 -0.17 2.34
N ARG A 54 10.89 -0.31 3.66
CA ARG A 54 10.56 0.76 4.63
C ARG A 54 11.33 2.06 4.33
N ASP A 55 12.55 1.96 3.81
CA ASP A 55 13.38 3.12 3.47
C ASP A 55 12.89 3.80 2.18
N GLN A 56 12.42 3.02 1.20
CA GLN A 56 11.80 3.57 -0.01
C GLN A 56 10.49 4.31 0.31
N LEU A 57 9.71 3.82 1.27
CA LEU A 57 8.54 4.55 1.78
C LEU A 57 8.91 5.87 2.46
N LYS A 58 9.97 5.87 3.29
CA LYS A 58 10.46 7.09 3.96
C LYS A 58 10.94 8.12 2.93
N ARG A 59 11.69 7.67 1.92
CA ARG A 59 12.17 8.51 0.82
C ARG A 59 11.02 9.09 0.00
N LEU A 60 9.98 8.31 -0.26
CA LEU A 60 8.78 8.80 -0.97
C LEU A 60 8.11 9.96 -0.22
N LYS A 61 7.98 9.84 1.10
CA LYS A 61 7.40 10.89 1.96
C LYS A 61 8.22 12.17 1.96
N GLU A 62 9.55 12.06 2.03
CA GLU A 62 10.48 13.19 1.94
C GLU A 62 10.33 13.91 0.60
N LEU A 63 10.35 13.15 -0.51
CA LEU A 63 10.18 13.69 -1.85
C LEU A 63 8.82 14.38 -2.03
N GLU A 64 7.73 13.82 -1.51
CA GLU A 64 6.43 14.48 -1.54
C GLU A 64 6.40 15.77 -0.73
N ALA A 65 7.04 15.80 0.44
CA ALA A 65 7.12 17.00 1.27
C ALA A 65 7.92 18.11 0.56
N GLU A 66 9.02 17.74 -0.08
CA GLU A 66 9.85 18.65 -0.87
C GLU A 66 9.11 19.15 -2.12
N ASN A 67 8.40 18.29 -2.85
CA ASN A 67 7.58 18.71 -3.99
C ASN A 67 6.46 19.68 -3.57
N ARG A 68 5.83 19.45 -2.41
CA ARG A 68 4.83 20.37 -1.86
C ARG A 68 5.42 21.73 -1.48
N ARG A 69 6.66 21.76 -0.98
CA ARG A 69 7.37 23.02 -0.68
C ARG A 69 7.71 23.77 -1.97
N LEU A 70 8.27 23.08 -2.96
CA LEU A 70 8.66 23.66 -4.25
C LEU A 70 7.46 24.19 -5.05
N ARG A 71 6.31 23.51 -5.01
CA ARG A 71 5.09 23.98 -5.68
C ARG A 71 4.40 25.17 -5.00
N ARG A 72 4.82 25.52 -3.78
CA ARG A 72 4.27 26.66 -3.01
C ARG A 72 5.19 27.89 -3.03
N ALA A 73 6.40 27.74 -3.54
CA ALA A 73 7.31 28.84 -3.87
C ALA A 73 7.02 29.33 -5.29
#